data_AF-A0A5B9PDU8-F1
#
_entry.id   AF-A0A5B9PDU8-F1
#
_cell.length_a   1.000
_cell.length_b   1.000
_cell.length_c   1.000
_cell.angle_alpha   90.00
_cell.angle_beta   90.00
_cell.angle_gamma   90.00
#
_symmetry.space_group_name_H-M   'P 1'
#
loop_
_entity.id
_entity.type
_entity.pdbx_description
1 polymer ?
#
loop_
_entity_poly.entity_id
_entity_poly.type
_entity_poly.pdbx_seq_one_letter_code
_entity_poly.pdbx_strand_id
1 'polypeptide(L)'
;MVIPAVSAAPVSSAMAASSSSKPVDPMEDLLREANVGPVSSGGPICPDCGTEITPGAVLCVECGFNLETGKRLRTARENAEGEVDTGLTDAEKIMRKAEAEIEETPIGADDQDFGDGGDSFVIAGVAGVILAILVAIGLVVIFSMDQISLYYNSGGISFIASCCMWIGMTIWLTYVAFRAKIGHGIACVLTGGLYCIIFGFMQGKTLLMPTIIMLVALVVGLASGTYVYYCGFGPLET
;
A
#
# COMPACT_ATOMS: atom_id res chain seq x y z
N MET A 1 -99.25 43.88 15.48
CA MET A 1 -98.28 43.84 14.36
C MET A 1 -97.43 42.61 14.58
N VAL A 2 -97.61 41.61 13.72
CA VAL A 2 -97.50 40.19 14.05
C VAL A 2 -96.52 39.51 13.09
N ILE A 3 -95.49 38.85 13.65
CA ILE A 3 -95.02 37.45 13.45
C ILE A 3 -95.16 36.91 12.00
N PRO A 4 -94.12 36.32 11.33
CA PRO A 4 -93.61 34.96 11.68
C PRO A 4 -92.15 34.59 11.29
N ALA A 5 -91.79 33.32 11.59
CA ALA A 5 -90.49 32.64 11.51
C ALA A 5 -90.54 31.38 10.61
N VAL A 6 -89.47 31.04 9.85
CA VAL A 6 -89.20 29.68 9.28
C VAL A 6 -87.78 29.46 8.69
N SER A 7 -87.16 28.31 9.01
CA SER A 7 -86.49 27.25 8.19
C SER A 7 -85.28 27.44 7.21
N ALA A 8 -84.21 26.67 7.51
CA ALA A 8 -83.35 25.76 6.69
C ALA A 8 -82.38 26.20 5.54
N ALA A 9 -81.11 25.75 5.73
CA ALA A 9 -80.09 25.22 4.79
C ALA A 9 -79.32 26.14 3.81
N PRO A 10 -77.99 25.94 3.63
CA PRO A 10 -77.26 26.34 2.43
C PRO A 10 -76.82 25.14 1.55
N VAL A 11 -77.18 25.17 0.27
CA VAL A 11 -76.74 24.32 -0.86
C VAL A 11 -75.77 25.17 -1.71
N SER A 12 -74.52 24.78 -1.98
CA SER A 12 -73.98 23.76 -2.90
C SER A 12 -73.44 24.36 -4.22
N SER A 13 -72.24 23.88 -4.57
CA SER A 13 -71.55 23.85 -5.88
C SER A 13 -70.83 25.15 -6.33
N ALA A 14 -69.49 25.23 -6.50
CA ALA A 14 -68.46 24.40 -7.16
C ALA A 14 -68.11 24.87 -8.60
N MET A 15 -66.79 24.94 -8.85
CA MET A 15 -66.03 24.92 -10.12
C MET A 15 -65.39 26.22 -10.64
N ALA A 16 -64.05 26.22 -10.60
CA ALA A 16 -63.04 26.57 -11.64
C ALA A 16 -61.87 27.41 -11.04
N ALA A 17 -60.57 27.11 -11.16
CA ALA A 17 -59.74 26.00 -11.65
C ALA A 17 -58.30 26.28 -11.10
N SER A 18 -57.61 25.37 -10.40
CA SER A 18 -56.54 24.46 -10.90
C SER A 18 -55.70 25.06 -12.06
N SER A 19 -54.35 25.15 -12.02
CA SER A 19 -53.41 24.08 -11.70
C SER A 19 -51.93 24.57 -11.60
N SER A 20 -51.18 23.87 -10.73
CA SER A 20 -49.74 23.57 -10.84
C SER A 20 -48.70 24.66 -10.52
N SER A 21 -48.56 25.01 -9.24
CA SER A 21 -47.24 25.33 -8.68
C SER A 21 -46.44 24.03 -8.54
N LYS A 22 -45.41 23.84 -9.37
CA LYS A 22 -44.40 22.78 -9.18
C LYS A 22 -43.82 22.89 -7.75
N PRO A 23 -43.43 21.77 -7.12
CA PRO A 23 -42.79 21.81 -5.82
C PRO A 23 -41.51 22.65 -5.95
N VAL A 24 -41.30 23.55 -5.00
CA VAL A 24 -40.01 24.21 -4.85
C VAL A 24 -39.06 23.15 -4.32
N ASP A 25 -38.36 22.46 -5.21
CA ASP A 25 -37.29 21.57 -4.82
C ASP A 25 -36.21 22.44 -4.16
N PRO A 26 -35.86 22.21 -2.88
CA PRO A 26 -34.91 23.04 -2.13
C PRO A 26 -33.51 23.01 -2.77
N MET A 27 -33.24 22.00 -3.59
CA MET A 27 -32.05 21.93 -4.43
C MET A 27 -32.02 23.03 -5.51
N GLU A 28 -33.14 23.32 -6.18
CA GLU A 28 -33.17 24.28 -7.28
C GLU A 28 -32.87 25.72 -6.81
N ASP A 29 -33.23 26.03 -5.57
CA ASP A 29 -33.00 27.33 -4.93
C ASP A 29 -31.51 27.50 -4.57
N LEU A 30 -30.86 26.45 -4.09
CA LEU A 30 -29.41 26.42 -3.84
C LEU A 30 -28.60 26.53 -5.15
N LEU A 31 -29.07 25.92 -6.23
CA LEU A 31 -28.42 26.02 -7.55
C LEU A 31 -28.51 27.45 -8.12
N ARG A 32 -29.61 28.16 -7.87
CA ARG A 32 -29.77 29.57 -8.23
C ARG A 32 -28.93 30.50 -7.36
N GLU A 33 -28.82 30.22 -6.07
CA GLU A 33 -27.92 30.97 -5.15
C GLU A 33 -26.44 30.80 -5.54
N ALA A 34 -26.05 29.62 -6.04
CA ALA A 34 -24.73 29.37 -6.62
C ALA A 34 -24.55 29.95 -8.04
N ASN A 35 -25.54 30.68 -8.57
CA ASN A 35 -25.54 31.30 -9.90
C ASN A 35 -25.32 30.30 -11.06
N VAL A 36 -25.71 29.04 -10.87
CA VAL A 36 -25.67 27.99 -11.90
C VAL A 36 -27.05 27.94 -12.57
N GLY A 37 -27.28 28.86 -13.50
CA GLY A 37 -28.52 28.90 -14.27
C GLY A 37 -28.59 27.77 -15.32
N PRO A 38 -29.80 27.34 -15.72
CA PRO A 38 -29.94 26.43 -16.86
C PRO A 38 -29.33 27.08 -18.10
N VAL A 39 -28.27 26.47 -18.62
CA VAL A 39 -27.58 26.95 -19.83
C VAL A 39 -28.56 26.81 -21.00
N SER A 40 -28.90 27.94 -21.61
CA SER A 40 -29.78 28.03 -22.78
C SER A 40 -29.35 27.01 -23.85
N SER A 41 -30.25 26.06 -24.14
CA SER A 41 -30.09 24.91 -25.04
C SER A 41 -30.04 25.30 -26.53
N GLY A 42 -29.05 26.11 -26.89
CA GLY A 42 -28.85 26.60 -28.26
C GLY A 42 -27.36 26.68 -28.61
N GLY A 43 -26.61 25.65 -28.22
CA GLY A 43 -25.16 25.58 -28.39
C GLY A 43 -24.72 25.03 -29.75
N PRO A 44 -23.47 25.28 -30.18
CA PRO A 44 -22.91 24.69 -31.39
C PRO A 44 -22.94 23.15 -31.33
N ILE A 45 -23.26 22.51 -32.46
CA ILE A 45 -23.34 21.06 -32.56
C ILE A 45 -21.94 20.48 -32.81
N CYS A 46 -21.59 19.39 -32.12
CA CYS A 46 -20.35 18.67 -32.34
C CYS A 46 -20.30 18.14 -33.78
N PRO A 47 -19.25 18.43 -34.57
CA PRO A 47 -19.15 17.96 -35.96
C PRO A 47 -18.93 16.45 -36.07
N ASP A 48 -18.62 15.78 -34.96
CA ASP A 48 -18.18 14.40 -34.93
C ASP A 48 -19.20 13.44 -34.32
N CYS A 49 -19.93 13.84 -33.27
CA CYS A 49 -21.01 13.02 -32.68
C CYS A 49 -22.42 13.63 -32.82
N GLY A 50 -22.55 14.88 -33.27
CA GLY A 50 -23.84 15.54 -33.48
C GLY A 50 -24.51 16.08 -32.21
N THR A 51 -23.84 16.03 -31.06
CA THR A 51 -24.39 16.50 -29.77
C THR A 51 -24.25 18.00 -29.62
N GLU A 52 -25.23 18.65 -28.99
CA GLU A 52 -25.16 20.04 -28.57
C GLU A 52 -24.02 20.27 -27.55
N ILE A 53 -23.14 21.22 -27.85
CA ILE A 53 -22.01 21.60 -27.00
C ILE A 53 -22.31 22.93 -26.32
N THR A 54 -21.95 23.06 -25.04
CA THR A 54 -22.03 24.33 -24.31
C THR A 54 -21.23 25.43 -25.03
N PRO A 55 -21.80 26.63 -25.25
CA PRO A 55 -21.09 27.72 -25.93
C PRO A 55 -19.81 28.08 -25.15
N GLY A 56 -18.66 27.99 -25.82
CA GLY A 56 -17.34 28.23 -25.23
C GLY A 56 -16.57 26.98 -24.77
N ALA A 57 -17.13 25.77 -24.93
CA ALA A 57 -16.38 24.55 -24.66
C ALA A 57 -15.38 24.25 -25.79
N VAL A 58 -14.14 23.91 -25.40
CA VAL A 58 -13.04 23.52 -26.30
C VAL A 58 -13.11 22.03 -26.68
N LEU A 59 -13.81 21.24 -25.89
CA LEU A 59 -13.90 19.78 -26.01
C LEU A 59 -15.35 19.33 -25.88
N CYS A 60 -15.74 18.38 -26.73
CA CYS A 60 -16.97 17.64 -26.55
C CYS A 60 -16.79 16.64 -25.39
N VAL A 61 -17.57 16.81 -24.32
CA VAL A 61 -17.54 15.93 -23.14
C VAL A 61 -18.09 14.54 -23.46
N GLU A 62 -18.91 14.42 -24.49
CA GLU A 62 -19.59 13.17 -24.83
C GLU A 62 -18.73 12.25 -25.70
N CYS A 63 -18.00 12.78 -26.70
CA CYS A 63 -17.19 11.97 -27.61
C CYS A 63 -15.67 12.23 -27.51
N GLY A 64 -15.22 13.20 -26.71
CA GLY A 64 -13.81 13.54 -26.56
C GLY A 64 -13.20 14.25 -27.77
N PHE A 65 -14.04 14.77 -28.68
CA PHE A 65 -13.58 15.56 -29.84
C PHE A 65 -13.12 16.95 -29.39
N ASN A 66 -11.89 17.31 -29.71
CA ASN A 66 -11.34 18.63 -29.42
C ASN A 66 -11.63 19.56 -30.61
N LEU A 67 -12.39 20.64 -30.37
CA LEU A 67 -12.85 21.59 -31.38
C LEU A 67 -11.73 22.52 -31.86
N GLU A 68 -10.70 22.76 -31.05
CA GLU A 68 -9.54 23.60 -31.41
C GLU A 68 -8.55 22.84 -32.29
N THR A 69 -8.32 21.55 -32.00
CA THR A 69 -7.32 20.73 -32.70
C THR A 69 -7.92 19.83 -33.79
N GLY A 70 -9.25 19.74 -33.87
CA GLY A 70 -9.99 18.95 -34.86
C GLY A 70 -9.76 17.44 -34.74
N LYS A 71 -9.26 16.96 -33.61
CA LYS A 71 -8.90 15.55 -33.37
C LYS A 71 -9.55 15.04 -32.10
N ARG A 72 -9.90 13.76 -32.08
CA ARG A 72 -10.32 13.07 -30.85
C ARG A 72 -9.11 12.82 -29.95
N LEU A 73 -9.20 13.21 -28.69
CA LEU A 73 -8.16 12.91 -27.73
C LEU A 73 -8.30 11.44 -27.30
N ARG A 74 -7.24 10.65 -27.49
CA ARG A 74 -7.12 9.31 -26.90
C ARG A 74 -6.34 9.44 -25.60
N THR A 75 -6.91 8.96 -24.50
CA THR A 75 -6.16 8.77 -23.26
C THR A 75 -5.12 7.67 -23.50
N ALA A 76 -3.84 8.00 -23.35
CA ALA A 76 -2.77 7.02 -23.37
C ALA A 76 -2.85 6.16 -22.11
N ARG A 77 -3.51 5.00 -22.19
CA ARG A 77 -3.21 3.88 -21.29
C ARG A 77 -1.98 3.19 -21.85
N GLU A 78 -0.86 3.32 -21.15
CA GLU A 78 0.31 2.48 -21.38
C GLU A 78 -0.08 1.05 -21.00
N ASN A 79 -0.05 0.14 -21.98
CA ASN A 79 -0.35 -1.29 -21.94
C ASN A 79 -0.63 -1.89 -20.54
N ALA A 80 -1.88 -1.83 -20.12
CA ALA A 80 -2.50 -2.89 -19.34
C ALA A 80 -3.40 -3.66 -20.31
N GLU A 81 -3.21 -4.96 -20.34
CA GLU A 81 -3.76 -5.90 -21.31
C GLU A 81 -5.29 -5.76 -21.44
N GLY A 82 -5.79 -6.02 -22.66
CA GLY A 82 -7.18 -5.83 -23.03
C GLY A 82 -8.14 -6.52 -22.06
N GLU A 83 -8.80 -5.71 -21.25
CA GLU A 83 -9.97 -6.11 -20.49
C GLU A 83 -11.17 -6.08 -21.44
N VAL A 84 -11.61 -7.28 -21.84
CA VAL A 84 -12.95 -7.48 -22.37
C VAL A 84 -13.93 -7.07 -21.27
N ASP A 85 -14.81 -6.11 -21.58
CA ASP A 85 -15.97 -5.73 -20.76
C ASP A 85 -16.94 -6.92 -20.67
N THR A 86 -16.61 -7.88 -19.82
CA THR A 86 -17.62 -8.69 -19.16
C THR A 86 -18.05 -7.86 -17.96
N GLY A 87 -19.26 -7.28 -18.00
CA GLY A 87 -19.82 -6.36 -17.01
C GLY A 87 -19.83 -6.92 -15.58
N LEU A 88 -18.66 -6.92 -14.98
CA LEU A 88 -18.32 -7.61 -13.76
C LEU A 88 -17.75 -6.55 -12.81
N THR A 89 -18.46 -6.35 -11.72
CA THR A 89 -18.20 -5.30 -10.72
C THR A 89 -16.86 -5.53 -10.03
N ASP A 90 -16.22 -4.49 -9.50
CA ASP A 90 -14.90 -4.61 -8.84
C ASP A 90 -14.88 -5.68 -7.72
N ALA A 91 -16.01 -5.92 -7.08
CA ALA A 91 -16.20 -6.99 -6.10
C ALA A 91 -15.99 -8.39 -6.69
N GLU A 92 -16.48 -8.64 -7.91
CA GLU A 92 -16.34 -9.94 -8.57
C GLU A 92 -14.91 -10.17 -9.07
N LYS A 93 -14.14 -9.13 -9.42
CA LYS A 93 -12.70 -9.26 -9.70
C LYS A 93 -11.91 -9.65 -8.45
N ILE A 94 -12.27 -9.11 -7.29
CA ILE A 94 -11.63 -9.45 -6.01
C ILE A 94 -11.95 -10.89 -5.63
N MET A 95 -13.21 -11.32 -5.80
CA MET A 95 -13.63 -12.70 -5.52
C MET A 95 -12.97 -13.71 -6.45
N ARG A 96 -12.86 -13.39 -7.74
CA ARG A 96 -12.16 -14.25 -8.71
C ARG A 96 -10.65 -14.32 -8.46
N LYS A 97 -10.04 -13.22 -8.00
CA LYS A 97 -8.64 -13.24 -7.58
C LYS A 97 -8.44 -14.09 -6.32
N ALA A 98 -9.37 -14.01 -5.37
CA ALA A 98 -9.33 -14.82 -4.17
C ALA A 98 -9.50 -16.32 -4.49
N GLU A 99 -10.41 -16.70 -5.40
CA GLU A 99 -10.53 -18.09 -5.87
C GLU A 99 -9.25 -18.58 -6.57
N ALA A 100 -8.64 -17.75 -7.40
CA ALA A 100 -7.37 -18.08 -8.05
C ALA A 100 -6.22 -18.27 -7.05
N GLU A 101 -6.14 -17.45 -5.99
CA GLU A 101 -5.14 -17.61 -4.92
C GLU A 101 -5.38 -18.91 -4.11
N ILE A 102 -6.64 -19.30 -3.89
CA ILE A 102 -6.99 -20.55 -3.22
C ILE A 102 -6.65 -21.78 -4.08
N GLU A 103 -6.75 -21.67 -5.41
CA GLU A 103 -6.40 -22.75 -6.34
C GLU A 103 -4.88 -22.87 -6.57
N GLU A 104 -4.14 -21.75 -6.59
CA GLU A 104 -2.68 -21.74 -6.75
C GLU A 104 -1.94 -22.13 -5.45
N THR A 105 -2.54 -21.89 -4.29
CA THR A 105 -2.09 -22.42 -3.00
C THR A 105 -3.15 -23.35 -2.41
N PRO A 106 -3.32 -24.57 -2.94
CA PRO A 106 -4.23 -25.53 -2.35
C PRO A 106 -3.82 -25.77 -0.90
N ILE A 107 -4.71 -25.45 0.06
CA ILE A 107 -4.57 -25.71 1.51
C ILE A 107 -4.69 -27.24 1.76
N GLY A 108 -3.85 -28.02 1.07
CA GLY A 108 -3.92 -29.47 1.03
C GLY A 108 -2.77 -30.12 0.25
N ALA A 109 -1.66 -29.40 0.00
CA ALA A 109 -0.43 -29.99 -0.52
C ALA A 109 0.75 -29.91 0.48
N ASP A 110 0.48 -29.43 1.68
CA ASP A 110 1.17 -29.77 2.89
C ASP A 110 0.13 -30.46 3.77
N ASP A 111 -0.04 -31.76 3.50
CA ASP A 111 -0.48 -32.70 4.51
C ASP A 111 0.50 -32.54 5.68
N GLN A 112 0.23 -31.58 6.56
CA GLN A 112 0.68 -31.62 7.94
C GLN A 112 -0.04 -32.85 8.50
N ASP A 113 0.51 -34.02 8.18
CA ASP A 113 0.25 -35.25 8.88
C ASP A 113 0.69 -34.97 10.31
N PHE A 114 -0.25 -34.42 11.09
CA PHE A 114 -0.16 -34.31 12.54
C PHE A 114 -0.23 -35.74 13.04
N GLY A 115 0.87 -36.47 12.79
CA GLY A 115 0.98 -37.90 12.92
C GLY A 115 0.56 -38.32 14.32
N ASP A 116 -0.32 -39.32 14.30
CA ASP A 116 -0.71 -40.20 15.38
C ASP A 116 0.32 -40.22 16.52
N GLY A 117 0.00 -39.52 17.62
CA GLY A 117 0.60 -39.59 18.96
C GLY A 117 2.12 -39.42 19.14
N GLY A 118 2.93 -40.20 18.43
CA GLY A 118 4.38 -40.31 18.54
C GLY A 118 5.16 -39.25 17.76
N ASP A 119 4.79 -38.99 16.50
CA ASP A 119 5.53 -38.03 15.66
C ASP A 119 5.29 -36.58 16.09
N SER A 120 4.14 -36.31 16.68
CA SER A 120 3.82 -35.04 17.34
C SER A 120 4.77 -34.73 18.52
N PHE A 121 5.19 -35.74 19.30
CA PHE A 121 6.14 -35.52 20.39
C PHE A 121 7.56 -35.26 19.88
N VAL A 122 7.94 -35.85 18.74
CA VAL A 122 9.24 -35.60 18.10
C VAL A 122 9.30 -34.18 17.54
N ILE A 123 8.26 -33.72 16.85
CA ILE A 123 8.20 -32.34 16.32
C ILE A 123 8.19 -31.32 17.47
N ALA A 124 7.37 -31.54 18.51
CA ALA A 124 7.34 -30.69 19.70
C ALA A 124 8.69 -30.73 20.45
N GLY A 125 9.34 -31.89 20.50
CA GLY A 125 10.66 -32.07 21.10
C GLY A 125 11.75 -31.32 20.34
N VAL A 126 11.78 -31.42 19.01
CA VAL A 126 12.73 -30.69 18.16
C VAL A 126 12.50 -29.19 18.27
N ALA A 127 11.24 -28.71 18.21
CA ALA A 127 10.92 -27.31 18.41
C ALA A 127 11.32 -26.82 19.81
N GLY A 128 11.11 -27.64 20.84
CA GLY A 128 11.50 -27.36 22.22
C GLY A 128 13.02 -27.32 22.41
N VAL A 129 13.77 -28.20 21.75
CA VAL A 129 15.25 -28.20 21.75
C VAL A 129 15.77 -26.97 21.01
N ILE A 130 15.19 -26.62 19.86
CA ILE A 130 15.56 -25.40 19.13
C ILE A 130 15.27 -24.17 19.99
N LEU A 131 14.10 -24.11 20.64
CA LEU A 131 13.75 -23.03 21.57
C LEU A 131 14.73 -22.97 22.75
N ALA A 132 15.06 -24.11 23.35
CA ALA A 132 16.00 -24.20 24.46
C ALA A 132 17.41 -23.76 24.04
N ILE A 133 17.85 -24.12 22.83
CA ILE A 133 19.12 -23.67 22.25
C ILE A 133 19.09 -22.16 22.02
N LEU A 134 18.01 -21.60 21.46
CA LEU A 134 17.86 -20.16 21.26
C LEU A 134 17.87 -19.40 22.59
N VAL A 135 17.20 -19.92 23.62
CA VAL A 135 17.20 -19.36 24.98
C VAL A 135 18.59 -19.48 25.61
N ALA A 136 19.27 -20.62 25.48
CA ALA A 136 20.63 -20.81 25.98
C ALA A 136 21.63 -19.85 25.31
N ILE A 137 21.53 -19.67 23.98
CA ILE A 137 22.32 -18.68 23.24
C ILE A 137 22.00 -17.27 23.76
N GLY A 138 20.72 -16.94 23.95
CA GLY A 138 20.30 -15.66 24.52
C GLY A 138 20.90 -15.41 25.91
N LEU A 139 20.86 -16.41 26.80
CA LEU A 139 21.44 -16.32 28.14
C LEU A 139 22.96 -16.19 28.11
N VAL A 140 23.63 -16.92 27.22
CA VAL A 140 25.09 -16.79 27.00
C VAL A 140 25.42 -15.38 26.53
N VAL A 141 24.65 -14.81 25.60
CA VAL A 141 24.84 -13.43 25.12
C VAL A 141 24.65 -12.41 26.23
N ILE A 142 23.61 -12.55 27.06
CA ILE A 142 23.35 -11.65 28.20
C ILE A 142 24.49 -11.73 29.21
N PHE A 143 24.92 -12.94 29.58
CA PHE A 143 26.00 -13.12 30.55
C PHE A 143 27.33 -12.61 30.01
N SER A 144 27.62 -12.83 28.73
CA SER A 144 28.82 -12.28 28.10
C SER A 144 28.75 -10.76 27.96
N MET A 145 27.59 -10.15 27.75
CA MET A 145 27.44 -8.69 27.75
C MET A 145 27.83 -8.07 29.10
N ASP A 146 27.44 -8.71 30.20
CA ASP A 146 27.77 -8.28 31.57
C ASP A 146 29.28 -8.33 31.84
N GLN A 147 29.94 -9.43 31.47
CA GLN A 147 31.39 -9.59 31.65
C GLN A 147 32.20 -8.62 30.79
N ILE A 148 31.76 -8.38 29.55
CA ILE A 148 32.43 -7.47 28.63
C ILE A 148 32.27 -6.01 29.09
N SER A 149 31.12 -5.64 29.66
CA SER A 149 30.87 -4.31 30.22
C SER A 149 31.82 -3.93 31.36
N LEU A 150 32.33 -4.92 32.10
CA LEU A 150 33.27 -4.68 33.20
C LEU A 150 34.72 -4.54 32.73
N TYR A 151 35.04 -5.08 31.54
CA TYR A 151 36.41 -5.13 31.04
C TYR A 151 36.69 -4.13 29.90
N TYR A 152 35.67 -3.80 29.10
CA TYR A 152 35.79 -2.93 27.94
C TYR A 152 34.98 -1.64 28.09
N ASN A 153 35.56 -0.53 27.62
CA ASN A 153 34.82 0.72 27.41
C ASN A 153 33.59 0.48 26.53
N SER A 154 32.46 1.10 26.90
CA SER A 154 31.15 0.94 26.24
C SER A 154 31.20 1.11 24.72
N GLY A 155 32.07 2.00 24.22
CA GLY A 155 32.30 2.21 22.79
C GLY A 155 32.91 1.02 22.05
N GLY A 156 33.83 0.27 22.69
CA GLY A 156 34.49 -0.88 22.09
C GLY A 156 33.52 -2.05 21.86
N ILE A 157 32.57 -2.22 22.79
CA ILE A 157 31.53 -3.24 22.72
C ILE A 157 30.61 -2.99 21.52
N SER A 158 30.16 -1.73 21.37
CA SER A 158 29.33 -1.32 20.23
C SER A 158 30.06 -1.47 18.89
N PHE A 159 31.36 -1.22 18.85
CA PHE A 159 32.16 -1.39 17.64
C PHE A 159 32.27 -2.87 17.23
N ILE A 160 32.60 -3.76 18.18
CA ILE A 160 32.68 -5.20 17.92
C ILE A 160 31.32 -5.76 17.46
N ALA A 161 30.24 -5.41 18.16
CA ALA A 161 28.89 -5.84 17.80
C ALA A 161 28.51 -5.38 16.38
N SER A 162 28.85 -4.14 16.02
CA SER A 162 28.61 -3.60 14.69
C SER A 162 29.41 -4.34 13.61
N CYS A 163 30.67 -4.68 13.86
CA CYS A 163 31.49 -5.49 12.94
C CYS A 163 30.92 -6.90 12.75
N CYS A 164 30.52 -7.58 13.82
CA CYS A 164 29.94 -8.93 13.72
C CYS A 164 28.63 -8.92 12.93
N MET A 165 27.76 -7.95 13.19
CA MET A 165 26.49 -7.80 12.47
C MET A 165 26.72 -7.46 10.99
N TRP A 166 27.69 -6.59 10.69
CA TRP A 166 28.12 -6.27 9.33
C TRP A 166 28.59 -7.52 8.58
N ILE A 167 29.47 -8.32 9.20
CA ILE A 167 30.03 -9.53 8.58
C ILE A 167 28.94 -10.60 8.37
N GLY A 168 28.08 -10.84 9.37
CA GLY A 168 27.00 -11.82 9.24
C GLY A 168 26.03 -11.49 8.11
N MET A 169 25.62 -10.22 8.02
CA MET A 169 24.67 -9.78 7.00
C MET A 169 25.31 -9.72 5.60
N THR A 170 26.59 -9.33 5.49
CA THR A 170 27.32 -9.41 4.21
C THR A 170 27.45 -10.83 3.69
N ILE A 171 27.75 -11.81 4.56
CA ILE A 171 27.82 -13.23 4.18
C ILE A 171 26.47 -13.72 3.67
N TRP A 172 25.38 -13.41 4.37
CA TRP A 172 24.04 -13.81 3.95
C TRP A 172 23.63 -13.19 2.61
N LEU A 173 23.81 -11.87 2.44
CA LEU A 173 23.53 -11.19 1.18
C LEU A 173 24.40 -11.71 0.04
N THR A 174 25.65 -12.05 0.32
CA THR A 174 26.56 -12.64 -0.66
C THR A 174 26.04 -14.01 -1.10
N TYR A 175 25.57 -14.86 -0.17
CA TYR A 175 24.94 -16.14 -0.49
C TYR A 175 23.71 -15.97 -1.39
N VAL A 176 22.85 -15.00 -1.07
CA VAL A 176 21.66 -14.67 -1.89
C VAL A 176 22.07 -14.14 -3.27
N ALA A 177 23.09 -13.28 -3.35
CA ALA A 177 23.60 -12.74 -4.60
C ALA A 177 24.17 -13.83 -5.51
N PHE A 178 24.89 -14.81 -4.97
CA PHE A 178 25.38 -15.97 -5.71
C PHE A 178 24.25 -16.82 -6.27
N ARG A 179 23.13 -16.96 -5.54
CA ARG A 179 21.95 -17.68 -6.03
C ARG A 179 21.22 -16.96 -7.16
N ALA A 180 21.29 -15.63 -7.23
CA ALA A 180 20.70 -14.87 -8.33
C ALA A 180 21.59 -14.93 -9.59
N LYS A 181 22.83 -14.43 -9.50
CA LYS A 181 23.81 -14.44 -10.59
C LYS A 181 25.23 -14.42 -10.02
N ILE A 182 26.08 -15.35 -10.49
CA ILE A 182 27.47 -15.50 -10.03
C ILE A 182 28.28 -14.19 -10.14
N GLY A 183 28.03 -13.38 -11.18
CA GLY A 183 28.73 -12.11 -11.39
C GLY A 183 28.49 -11.06 -10.30
N HIS A 184 27.29 -10.99 -9.74
CA HIS A 184 26.97 -10.06 -8.65
C HIS A 184 27.51 -10.55 -7.30
N GLY A 185 27.56 -11.87 -7.09
CA GLY A 185 28.17 -12.46 -5.90
C GLY A 185 29.67 -12.15 -5.79
N ILE A 186 30.42 -12.32 -6.89
CA ILE A 186 31.86 -12.02 -6.92
C ILE A 186 32.11 -10.52 -6.69
N ALA A 187 31.28 -9.64 -7.26
CA ALA A 187 31.38 -8.20 -7.03
C ALA A 187 31.12 -7.81 -5.56
N CYS A 188 30.18 -8.46 -4.86
CA CYS A 188 29.93 -8.28 -3.43
C CYS A 188 31.15 -8.69 -2.57
N VAL A 189 31.80 -9.81 -2.89
CA VAL A 189 32.99 -10.29 -2.15
C VAL A 189 34.19 -9.36 -2.37
N LEU A 190 34.46 -8.95 -3.62
CA LEU A 190 35.61 -8.11 -3.97
C LEU A 190 35.53 -6.70 -3.35
N THR A 191 34.32 -6.17 -3.20
CA THR A 191 34.11 -4.85 -2.58
C THR A 191 33.89 -4.92 -1.08
N GLY A 192 34.03 -6.09 -0.44
CA GLY A 192 33.85 -6.23 1.00
C GLY A 192 32.44 -5.86 1.48
N GLY A 193 31.42 -6.11 0.65
CA GLY A 193 30.02 -5.82 0.98
C GLY A 193 29.49 -4.46 0.54
N LEU A 194 30.34 -3.54 0.05
CA LEU A 194 29.92 -2.21 -0.40
C LEU A 194 29.02 -2.28 -1.65
N TYR A 195 29.31 -3.21 -2.58
CA TYR A 195 28.47 -3.46 -3.75
C TYR A 195 27.09 -4.03 -3.38
N CYS A 196 26.94 -4.63 -2.20
CA CYS A 196 25.66 -5.20 -1.77
C CYS A 196 24.60 -4.11 -1.50
N ILE A 197 25.02 -2.88 -1.20
CA ILE A 197 24.11 -1.72 -1.09
C ILE A 197 23.50 -1.40 -2.47
N ILE A 198 24.33 -1.30 -3.51
CA ILE A 198 23.89 -1.02 -4.88
C ILE A 198 23.00 -2.16 -5.40
N PHE A 199 23.39 -3.39 -5.12
CA PHE A 199 22.64 -4.58 -5.53
C PHE A 199 21.22 -4.63 -4.95
N GLY A 200 21.05 -4.32 -3.66
CA GLY A 200 19.70 -4.31 -3.07
C GLY A 200 18.82 -3.18 -3.59
N PHE A 201 19.40 -2.03 -3.96
CA PHE A 201 18.63 -0.99 -4.67
C PHE A 201 18.19 -1.45 -6.07
N MET A 202 18.99 -2.25 -6.78
CA MET A 202 18.64 -2.75 -8.11
C MET A 202 17.61 -3.88 -8.10
N GLN A 203 17.54 -4.70 -7.04
CA GLN A 203 16.61 -5.84 -6.95
C GLN A 203 15.22 -5.49 -6.37
N GLY A 204 14.96 -4.24 -6.02
CA GLY A 204 13.63 -3.76 -5.64
C GLY A 204 13.20 -4.12 -4.21
N LYS A 205 11.88 -4.16 -3.98
CA LYS A 205 11.25 -4.13 -2.64
C LYS A 205 11.64 -5.30 -1.73
N THR A 206 11.94 -6.47 -2.27
CA THR A 206 12.17 -7.71 -1.49
C THR A 206 13.51 -7.73 -0.75
N LEU A 207 14.53 -7.02 -1.23
CA LEU A 207 15.88 -6.96 -0.63
C LEU A 207 16.24 -5.57 -0.08
N LEU A 208 15.25 -4.67 -0.05
CA LEU A 208 15.40 -3.31 0.46
C LEU A 208 15.55 -3.29 1.99
N MET A 209 14.77 -4.10 2.70
CA MET A 209 14.88 -4.23 4.16
C MET A 209 16.30 -4.61 4.63
N PRO A 210 16.91 -5.71 4.15
CA PRO A 210 18.26 -6.09 4.60
C PRO A 210 19.35 -5.10 4.16
N THR A 211 19.16 -4.37 3.06
CA THR A 211 20.13 -3.34 2.64
C THR A 211 20.06 -2.06 3.46
N ILE A 212 18.87 -1.65 3.92
CA ILE A 212 18.76 -0.57 4.92
C ILE A 212 19.46 -0.97 6.21
N ILE A 213 19.23 -2.19 6.71
CA ILE A 213 19.85 -2.69 7.95
C ILE A 213 21.38 -2.65 7.84
N MET A 214 21.91 -3.05 6.69
CA MET A 214 23.34 -2.88 6.38
C MET A 214 23.77 -1.43 6.46
N LEU A 215 23.11 -0.51 5.76
CA LEU A 215 23.48 0.92 5.78
C LEU A 215 23.50 1.47 7.20
N VAL A 216 22.49 1.15 8.01
CA VAL A 216 22.45 1.54 9.43
C VAL A 216 23.63 0.96 10.20
N ALA A 217 23.96 -0.31 10.01
CA ALA A 217 25.13 -0.94 10.63
C ALA A 217 26.46 -0.29 10.19
N LEU A 218 26.59 0.18 8.94
CA LEU A 218 27.75 0.96 8.48
C LEU A 218 27.87 2.25 9.31
N VAL A 219 26.79 3.01 9.39
CA VAL A 219 26.78 4.33 10.04
C VAL A 219 27.05 4.20 11.53
N VAL A 220 26.43 3.22 12.19
CA VAL A 220 26.67 2.92 13.60
C VAL A 220 28.10 2.43 13.82
N GLY A 221 28.63 1.60 12.92
CA GLY A 221 30.02 1.13 12.96
C GLY A 221 31.04 2.27 12.80
N LEU A 222 30.80 3.21 11.88
CA LEU A 222 31.65 4.39 11.71
C LEU A 222 31.58 5.33 12.91
N ALA A 223 30.37 5.59 13.44
CA ALA A 223 30.19 6.43 14.62
C ALA A 223 30.88 5.83 15.86
N SER A 224 30.63 4.55 16.15
CA SER A 224 31.29 3.84 17.24
C SER A 224 32.81 3.71 17.05
N GLY A 225 33.28 3.51 15.82
CA GLY A 225 34.69 3.49 15.48
C GLY A 225 35.40 4.82 15.73
N THR A 226 34.77 5.95 15.38
CA THR A 226 35.32 7.28 15.70
C THR A 226 35.40 7.51 17.20
N TYR A 227 34.36 7.13 17.95
CA TYR A 227 34.35 7.25 19.40
C TYR A 227 35.50 6.44 20.04
N VAL A 228 35.71 5.22 19.58
CA VAL A 228 36.81 4.35 20.02
C VAL A 228 38.18 4.90 19.63
N TYR A 229 38.31 5.54 18.48
CA TYR A 229 39.56 6.20 18.06
C TYR A 229 39.94 7.36 18.99
N TYR A 230 38.97 8.18 19.40
CA TYR A 230 39.21 9.31 20.30
C TYR A 230 39.37 8.92 21.77
N CYS A 231 38.61 7.93 22.25
CA CYS A 231 38.60 7.51 23.65
C CYS A 231 39.56 6.34 23.96
N GLY A 232 40.17 5.74 22.94
CA GLY A 232 41.08 4.61 23.06
C GLY A 232 40.38 3.25 23.23
N PHE A 233 40.97 2.20 22.66
CA PHE A 233 40.57 0.79 22.83
C PHE A 233 41.21 0.20 24.11
N GLY A 234 41.26 0.97 25.19
CA GLY A 234 41.86 0.55 26.46
C GLY A 234 40.81 -0.07 27.39
N PRO A 235 41.18 -1.06 28.23
CA PRO A 235 40.39 -1.38 29.41
C PRO A 235 40.26 -0.12 30.29
N LEU A 236 39.14 0.01 31.01
CA LEU A 236 38.99 1.07 31.99
C LEU A 236 40.15 0.96 32.99
N GLU A 237 41.07 1.92 32.99
CA GLU A 237 42.10 2.01 34.03
C GLU A 237 41.37 2.19 35.35
N THR A 238 41.41 1.15 36.21
CA THR A 238 40.86 1.17 37.57
C THR A 238 41.64 2.11 38.46
#